data_AF-A0A4D6LBG7-F1
#
_entry.id   AF-A0A4D6LBG7-F1
#
_cell.length_a   1.000
_cell.length_b   1.000
_cell.length_c   1.000
_cell.angle_alpha   90.00
_cell.angle_beta   90.00
_cell.angle_gamma   90.00
#
_symmetry.space_group_name_H-M   'P 1'
#
loop_
_entity.id
_entity.type
_entity.pdbx_description
1 polymer ?
#
loop_
_entity_poly.entity_id
_entity_poly.type
_entity_poly.pdbx_seq_one_letter_code
_entity_poly.pdbx_strand_id
1 'polypeptide(L)'
;MKTANADLDKEVWELWESVVEEHELGFRKALRQAALLFEIPLDDGHFDVGKDVYQKSLVRIKDIPSIPDQSEDIPSTPSTEAVEGGKDDTDAGTRDEQ
;
A
#
# COMPACT_ATOMS: atom_id res chain seq x y z
N MET A 1 5.73 43.09 13.27
CA MET A 1 6.53 41.86 13.50
C MET A 1 5.80 40.77 14.27
N LYS A 2 4.96 41.07 15.29
CA LYS A 2 4.22 40.03 16.03
C LYS A 2 3.14 39.29 15.23
N THR A 3 2.53 39.91 14.23
CA THR A 3 1.44 39.33 13.43
C THR A 3 1.93 38.21 12.49
N ALA A 4 3.11 38.38 11.89
CA ALA A 4 3.67 37.41 10.96
C ALA A 4 3.95 36.02 11.58
N ASN A 5 4.32 35.97 12.87
CA ASN A 5 4.51 34.69 13.56
C ASN A 5 3.15 34.02 13.84
N ALA A 6 2.11 34.78 14.17
CA ALA A 6 0.79 34.22 14.42
C ALA A 6 0.12 33.68 13.15
N ASP A 7 0.35 34.33 12.00
CA ASP A 7 -0.15 33.87 10.71
C ASP A 7 0.58 32.57 10.28
N LEU A 8 1.90 32.49 10.51
CA LEU A 8 2.68 31.28 10.24
C LEU A 8 2.27 30.12 11.17
N ASP A 9 2.09 30.38 12.47
CA ASP A 9 1.65 29.35 13.42
C ASP A 9 0.28 28.78 13.04
N LYS A 10 -0.62 29.64 12.54
CA LYS A 10 -1.93 29.23 12.03
C LYS A 10 -1.80 28.35 10.78
N GLU A 11 -0.97 28.73 9.81
CA GLU A 11 -0.74 27.94 8.60
C GLU A 11 -0.15 26.57 8.91
N VAL A 12 0.81 26.50 9.84
CA VAL A 12 1.42 25.24 10.31
C VAL A 12 0.38 24.34 10.97
N TRP A 13 -0.51 24.91 11.78
CA TRP A 13 -1.59 24.16 12.42
C TRP A 13 -2.61 23.61 11.41
N GLU A 14 -3.07 24.44 10.47
CA GLU A 14 -4.01 24.04 9.42
C GLU A 14 -3.41 22.95 8.51
N LEU A 15 -2.13 23.05 8.19
CA LEU A 15 -1.42 22.01 7.45
C LEU A 15 -1.35 20.70 8.23
N TRP A 16 -1.00 20.77 9.51
CA TRP A 16 -0.93 19.58 10.37
C TRP A 16 -2.29 18.87 10.46
N GLU A 17 -3.37 19.63 10.66
CA GLU A 17 -4.74 19.10 10.70
C GLU A 17 -5.11 18.42 9.38
N SER A 18 -4.86 19.09 8.24
CA SER A 18 -5.11 18.53 6.90
C SER A 18 -4.35 17.22 6.67
N VAL A 19 -3.07 17.17 7.04
CA VAL A 19 -2.25 15.96 6.89
C VAL A 19 -2.81 14.82 7.73
N VAL A 20 -3.21 15.07 8.97
CA VAL A 20 -3.82 14.05 9.84
C VAL A 20 -5.14 13.56 9.25
N GLU A 21 -6.01 14.47 8.81
CA GLU A 21 -7.30 14.14 8.20
C GLU A 21 -7.16 13.26 6.95
N GLU A 22 -6.23 13.60 6.06
CA GLU A 22 -5.96 12.84 4.85
C GLU A 22 -5.44 11.42 5.16
N HIS A 23 -4.54 11.28 6.14
CA HIS A 23 -4.03 9.98 6.58
C HIS A 23 -5.13 9.11 7.19
N GLU A 24 -5.94 9.67 8.08
CA GLU A 24 -7.08 8.95 8.66
C GLU A 24 -8.09 8.55 7.58
N LEU A 25 -8.36 9.43 6.62
CA LEU A 25 -9.25 9.14 5.51
C LEU A 25 -8.70 8.01 4.63
N GLY A 26 -7.40 8.02 4.34
CA GLY A 26 -6.70 6.95 3.63
C GLY A 26 -6.81 5.61 4.36
N PHE A 27 -6.56 5.61 5.67
CA PHE A 27 -6.68 4.42 6.52
C PHE A 27 -8.11 3.86 6.53
N ARG A 28 -9.13 4.71 6.71
CA ARG A 28 -10.55 4.31 6.66
C ARG A 28 -10.96 3.77 5.28
N LYS A 29 -10.38 4.29 4.19
CA LYS A 29 -10.61 3.74 2.83
C LYS A 29 -10.01 2.33 2.72
N ALA A 30 -8.78 2.14 3.17
CA ALA A 30 -8.11 0.84 3.16
C ALA A 30 -8.85 -0.21 3.99
N LEU A 31 -9.31 0.13 5.20
CA LEU A 31 -10.11 -0.79 6.03
C LEU A 31 -11.41 -1.21 5.34
N ARG A 32 -12.13 -0.27 4.71
CA ARG A 32 -13.36 -0.61 3.96
C ARG A 32 -13.07 -1.52 2.77
N GLN A 33 -11.96 -1.32 2.07
CA GLN A 33 -11.53 -2.21 0.99
C GLN A 33 -11.18 -3.60 1.53
N ALA A 34 -10.46 -3.67 2.65
CA ALA A 34 -10.09 -4.94 3.28
C ALA A 34 -11.32 -5.73 3.75
N ALA A 35 -12.30 -5.04 4.36
CA ALA A 35 -13.57 -5.64 4.74
C ALA A 35 -14.35 -6.19 3.54
N LEU A 36 -14.38 -5.46 2.43
CA LEU A 36 -15.06 -5.91 1.20
C LEU A 36 -14.36 -7.11 0.55
N LEU A 37 -13.01 -7.09 0.47
CA LEU A 37 -12.24 -8.08 -0.28
C LEU A 37 -11.96 -9.36 0.51
N PHE A 38 -11.87 -9.26 1.84
CA PHE A 38 -11.41 -10.34 2.71
C PHE A 38 -12.37 -10.65 3.86
N GLU A 39 -13.58 -10.08 3.84
CA GLU A 39 -14.62 -10.28 4.87
C GLU A 39 -14.14 -9.97 6.30
N ILE A 40 -13.18 -9.04 6.41
CA ILE A 40 -12.65 -8.59 7.69
C ILE A 40 -13.71 -7.74 8.40
N PRO A 41 -14.09 -8.03 9.66
CA PRO A 41 -15.05 -7.21 10.38
C PRO A 41 -14.44 -5.83 10.69
N LEU A 42 -15.15 -4.75 10.37
CA LEU A 42 -14.69 -3.38 10.64
C LEU A 42 -14.72 -3.03 12.13
N ASP A 43 -15.60 -3.68 12.89
CA ASP A 43 -15.71 -3.55 14.35
C ASP A 43 -14.78 -4.52 15.08
N ASP A 44 -13.82 -5.12 14.36
CA ASP A 44 -12.87 -6.05 14.93
C ASP A 44 -11.84 -5.30 15.80
N GLY A 45 -11.90 -5.52 17.12
CA GLY A 45 -10.96 -4.94 18.08
C GLY A 45 -9.53 -5.45 17.96
N HIS A 46 -9.24 -6.34 17.00
CA HIS A 46 -7.88 -6.79 16.71
C HIS A 46 -7.03 -5.74 15.99
N PHE A 47 -7.63 -4.73 15.34
CA PHE A 47 -6.89 -3.60 14.79
C PHE A 47 -6.47 -2.63 15.89
N ASP A 48 -5.16 -2.56 16.13
CA ASP A 48 -4.57 -1.69 17.15
C ASP A 48 -3.47 -0.85 16.49
N VAL A 49 -3.75 0.43 16.25
CA VAL A 49 -2.80 1.38 15.64
C VAL A 49 -1.56 1.64 16.51
N GLY A 50 -1.58 1.22 17.79
CA GLY A 50 -0.40 1.22 18.65
C GLY A 50 0.52 0.01 18.46
N LYS A 51 0.14 -0.93 17.59
CA LYS A 51 0.91 -2.11 17.23
C LYS A 51 1.24 -2.10 15.74
N ASP A 52 2.32 -2.79 15.41
CA ASP A 52 2.76 -3.04 14.04
C ASP A 52 3.14 -4.52 13.88
N VAL A 53 3.25 -4.97 12.64
CA VAL A 53 3.62 -6.35 12.30
C VAL A 53 5.13 -6.50 12.39
N TYR A 54 5.61 -7.17 13.43
CA TYR A 54 7.01 -7.54 13.59
C TYR A 54 7.15 -9.05 13.74
N GLN A 55 8.00 -9.66 12.91
CA GLN A 55 8.21 -11.13 12.90
C GLN A 55 6.90 -11.93 12.83
N LYS A 56 5.97 -11.50 11.94
CA LYS A 56 4.65 -12.12 11.73
C LYS A 56 3.71 -12.05 12.94
N SER A 57 3.97 -11.16 13.89
CA SER A 57 3.14 -10.94 15.09
C SER A 57 2.84 -9.45 15.28
N LEU A 58 1.69 -9.13 15.89
CA LEU A 58 1.37 -7.75 16.28
C LEU A 58 2.10 -7.38 17.57
N VAL A 59 3.02 -6.41 17.48
CA VAL A 59 3.87 -5.97 18.59
C VAL A 59 3.71 -4.46 18.77
N ARG A 60 3.77 -3.96 20.01
CA ARG A 60 3.68 -2.51 20.26
C ARG A 60 4.85 -1.81 19.57
N ILE A 61 4.58 -0.70 18.91
CA ILE A 61 5.58 0.04 18.11
C ILE A 61 6.85 0.34 18.92
N LYS A 62 6.69 0.74 20.20
CA LYS A 62 7.79 1.05 21.13
C LYS A 62 8.71 -0.14 21.47
N ASP A 63 8.23 -1.37 21.28
CA ASP A 63 8.97 -2.60 21.58
C ASP A 63 9.69 -3.15 20.33
N ILE A 64 9.44 -2.55 19.15
CA ILE A 64 10.12 -2.92 17.89
C ILE A 64 11.47 -2.22 17.86
N PRO A 65 12.59 -2.94 17.66
CA PRO A 65 13.90 -2.33 17.52
C PRO A 65 13.89 -1.35 16.34
N SER A 66 14.33 -0.11 16.55
CA SER A 66 14.54 0.84 15.44
C SER A 66 15.60 0.26 14.51
N ILE A 67 15.16 -0.21 13.34
CA ILE A 67 16.06 -0.60 12.27
C ILE A 67 16.59 0.71 11.69
N PRO A 68 17.91 0.92 11.57
CA PRO A 68 18.43 2.06 10.81
C PRO A 68 17.95 1.93 9.37
N ASP A 69 17.29 2.98 8.85
CA ASP A 69 16.61 3.06 7.56
C ASP A 69 17.18 2.12 6.50
N GLN A 70 16.46 1.02 6.23
CA GLN A 70 16.53 0.37 4.93
C GLN A 70 15.26 0.74 4.19
N SER A 71 15.44 1.61 3.22
CA SER A 71 14.45 2.00 2.21
C SER A 71 13.73 0.78 1.65
N GLU A 72 12.40 0.81 1.78
CA GLU A 72 11.43 0.18 0.89
C GLU A 72 11.52 -1.35 0.76
N ASP A 73 10.73 -2.04 1.58
CA ASP A 73 10.25 -3.40 1.30
C ASP A 73 9.31 -3.33 0.07
N ILE A 74 9.90 -3.28 -1.12
CA ILE A 74 9.18 -3.46 -2.38
C ILE A 74 8.65 -4.89 -2.35
N PRO A 75 7.32 -5.13 -2.43
CA PRO A 75 6.81 -6.48 -2.53
C PRO A 75 7.40 -7.13 -3.78
N SER A 76 8.23 -8.16 -3.59
CA SER A 76 8.74 -9.00 -4.66
C SER A 76 7.54 -9.55 -5.42
N THR A 77 7.32 -9.04 -6.63
CA THR A 77 6.31 -9.56 -7.55
C THR A 77 6.64 -11.03 -7.85
N PRO A 78 5.66 -11.96 -7.80
CA PRO A 78 5.92 -13.33 -8.19
C PRO A 78 6.21 -13.36 -9.68
N SER A 79 7.39 -13.88 -10.03
CA SER A 79 7.85 -14.09 -11.40
C SER A 79 6.77 -14.85 -12.19
N THR A 80 6.16 -14.20 -13.17
CA THR A 80 5.30 -14.85 -14.15
C THR A 80 6.17 -15.75 -15.03
N GLU A 81 6.03 -17.06 -14.88
CA GLU A 81 6.56 -18.04 -15.81
C GLU A 81 5.85 -17.85 -17.16
N ALA A 82 6.52 -17.18 -18.09
CA ALA A 82 6.14 -17.15 -19.49
C ALA A 82 6.40 -18.54 -20.09
N VAL A 83 5.32 -19.30 -20.29
CA VAL A 83 5.30 -20.40 -21.25
C VAL A 83 5.32 -19.77 -22.64
N GLU A 84 6.51 -19.59 -23.20
CA GLU A 84 6.71 -19.25 -24.61
C GLU A 84 7.23 -20.49 -25.34
N GLY A 85 6.29 -21.32 -25.79
CA GLY A 85 6.56 -22.41 -26.72
C GLY A 85 6.69 -21.85 -28.13
N GLY A 86 7.92 -21.64 -28.59
CA GLY A 86 8.21 -21.33 -29.99
C GLY A 86 8.13 -22.58 -30.87
N LYS A 87 7.50 -22.43 -32.04
CA LYS A 87 8.02 -22.97 -33.31
C LYS A 87 7.29 -22.37 -34.51
N ASP A 88 8.02 -21.53 -35.24
CA ASP A 88 7.83 -21.34 -36.69
C ASP A 88 8.03 -22.69 -37.39
N ASP A 89 7.25 -22.97 -38.44
CA ASP A 89 7.80 -23.49 -39.69
C ASP A 89 6.80 -23.30 -40.84
N THR A 90 7.36 -22.86 -41.96
CA THR A 90 6.73 -22.54 -43.24
C THR A 90 6.42 -23.82 -44.00
N ASP A 91 5.26 -23.94 -44.64
CA ASP A 91 5.16 -24.76 -45.87
C ASP A 91 4.09 -24.24 -46.84
N ALA A 92 4.43 -24.32 -48.10
CA ALA A 92 3.79 -23.73 -49.25
C ALA A 92 2.76 -24.68 -49.90
N GLY A 93 1.80 -24.11 -50.63
CA GLY A 93 1.28 -24.77 -51.85
C GLY A 93 -0.24 -24.86 -52.04
N THR A 94 -0.72 -24.06 -52.98
CA THR A 94 -1.51 -24.48 -54.18
C THR A 94 -3.00 -24.87 -54.05
N ARG A 95 -3.84 -24.06 -54.76
CA ARG A 95 -5.09 -24.40 -55.52
C ARG A 95 -6.26 -25.10 -54.80
N ASP A 96 -7.52 -25.01 -55.21
CA ASP A 96 -8.20 -24.55 -56.42
C ASP A 96 -9.62 -24.08 -56.02
N GLU A 97 -10.27 -23.41 -56.97
CA GLU A 97 -11.67 -23.00 -56.99
C GLU A 97 -12.69 -24.11 -56.63
N GLN A 98 -13.76 -23.75 -55.91
CA GLN A 98 -15.14 -24.10 -56.22
C GLN A 98 -16.14 -23.27 -55.40
#